data_AF-A0A255SMV3-F1
#
_entry.id   AF-A0A255SMV3-F1
#
_cell.length_a   1.000
_cell.length_b   1.000
_cell.length_c   1.000
_cell.angle_alpha   90.00
_cell.angle_beta   90.00
_cell.angle_gamma   90.00
#
_symmetry.space_group_name_H-M   'P 1'
#
loop_
_entity.id
_entity.type
_entity.pdbx_description
1 polymer ?
#
loop_
_entity_poly.entity_id
_entity_poly.type
_entity_poly.pdbx_seq_one_letter_code
_entity_poly.pdbx_strand_id
1 'polypeptide(L)'
;MMAMMGGAMAQQSYIVKTKGVKKTTEEVSQKEAADNETEEPKDFVGANFKHYKLCDWEKGMRFMVIPEKYDYVVGAFRDAETHKDVGCGKMRHKIMVYQGHGKNKDRESIVNFKCEDDGKNYYYPIPNSEFDDYCYTKGGVPTLAFLGDVDKARTLLMGATLYTTATSYCVDTDYDSDGFQEVSVPLNKKTKVVAIGVGTRKFPVKIIVEDEEGNQFFQNVAISKTNCGMRDEEFGMTNRKHTFYGSFRLDDKKVSDAHKYDHYIGQKYYTQYATKMTGPTGESVSMPKNSQFTIKKIMPIDNSPYVNMTLKSAKDGFEYTKRVSFTNTQVTGDIDGRREDYFDYLFKKGVVTVRQKVVKKMQRKRR
;
A
#
# COMPACT_ATOMS: atom_id res chain seq x y z
N MET A 1 -32.61 -37.92 -7.17
CA MET A 1 -32.53 -36.49 -7.52
C MET A 1 -31.81 -35.78 -6.40
N MET A 2 -30.53 -35.48 -6.57
CA MET A 2 -29.74 -34.70 -5.63
C MET A 2 -28.90 -33.69 -6.42
N ALA A 3 -28.63 -32.58 -5.75
CA ALA A 3 -27.72 -31.49 -6.11
C ALA A 3 -28.28 -30.39 -7.03
N MET A 4 -28.33 -29.17 -6.48
CA MET A 4 -27.79 -27.90 -7.02
C MET A 4 -28.23 -26.76 -6.07
N MET A 5 -27.55 -26.59 -4.93
CA MET A 5 -27.72 -25.43 -4.02
C MET A 5 -26.36 -24.88 -3.54
N GLY A 6 -25.29 -25.03 -4.32
CA GLY A 6 -23.94 -24.63 -3.92
C GLY A 6 -23.43 -23.27 -4.44
N GLY A 7 -24.06 -22.66 -5.44
CA GLY A 7 -23.47 -21.49 -6.14
C GLY A 7 -23.65 -20.14 -5.44
N ALA A 8 -24.83 -19.88 -4.87
CA ALA A 8 -25.18 -18.55 -4.35
C ALA A 8 -24.48 -18.17 -3.02
N MET A 9 -24.11 -19.16 -2.19
CA MET A 9 -23.48 -18.90 -0.89
C MET A 9 -22.01 -18.47 -1.01
N ALA A 10 -21.24 -19.07 -1.93
CA ALA A 10 -19.83 -18.72 -2.13
C ALA A 10 -19.62 -17.27 -2.60
N GLN A 11 -20.53 -16.74 -3.42
CA GLN A 11 -20.48 -15.38 -3.97
C GLN A 11 -20.71 -14.30 -2.90
N GLN A 12 -21.63 -14.53 -1.95
CA GLN A 12 -21.88 -13.60 -0.85
C GLN A 12 -20.66 -13.46 0.06
N SER A 13 -19.89 -14.52 0.24
CA SER A 13 -18.70 -14.51 1.09
C SER A 13 -17.70 -13.42 0.67
N TYR A 14 -17.56 -13.15 -0.62
CA TYR A 14 -16.58 -12.20 -1.16
C TYR A 14 -16.94 -10.73 -0.94
N ILE A 15 -18.20 -10.40 -0.64
CA ILE A 15 -18.62 -9.01 -0.52
C ILE A 15 -18.80 -8.63 0.94
N VAL A 16 -17.81 -7.93 1.48
CA VAL A 16 -17.74 -7.55 2.91
C VAL A 16 -18.04 -6.06 3.10
N LYS A 17 -18.65 -5.70 4.24
CA LYS A 17 -18.96 -4.31 4.63
C LYS A 17 -18.56 -4.03 6.09
N THR A 18 -18.29 -2.76 6.42
CA THR A 18 -18.02 -2.30 7.79
C THR A 18 -19.27 -2.44 8.68
N LYS A 19 -19.08 -2.66 9.99
CA LYS A 19 -20.13 -2.68 11.03
C LYS A 19 -21.05 -1.46 10.90
N GLY A 20 -22.35 -1.68 11.10
CA GLY A 20 -23.40 -0.65 10.96
C GLY A 20 -24.17 -0.74 9.65
N VAL A 21 -23.61 -1.40 8.62
CA VAL A 21 -24.29 -1.66 7.35
C VAL A 21 -24.69 -3.12 7.26
N LYS A 22 -25.97 -3.42 7.01
CA LYS A 22 -26.45 -4.81 6.94
C LYS A 22 -25.73 -5.58 5.82
N LYS A 23 -25.01 -6.65 6.19
CA LYS A 23 -24.80 -7.83 5.34
C LYS A 23 -24.73 -9.13 6.13
N THR A 24 -25.28 -10.17 5.52
CA THR A 24 -25.50 -11.54 6.01
C THR A 24 -24.22 -12.17 6.52
N THR A 25 -24.28 -12.65 7.75
CA THR A 25 -23.19 -13.27 8.50
C THR A 25 -23.06 -14.75 8.10
N GLU A 26 -21.87 -15.17 7.71
CA GLU A 26 -21.45 -16.57 7.84
C GLU A 26 -20.16 -16.59 8.67
N GLU A 27 -20.21 -17.35 9.76
CA GLU A 27 -19.05 -17.69 10.58
C GLU A 27 -18.22 -18.72 9.81
N VAL A 28 -16.97 -18.39 9.52
CA VAL A 28 -15.97 -19.37 9.08
C VAL A 28 -14.86 -19.40 10.11
N SER A 29 -14.63 -20.62 10.59
CA SER A 29 -13.79 -21.00 11.71
C SER A 29 -12.36 -20.48 11.59
N GLN A 30 -11.85 -19.99 12.71
CA GLN A 30 -10.46 -19.60 12.91
C GLN A 30 -9.54 -20.80 12.61
N LYS A 31 -8.55 -20.60 11.75
CA LYS A 31 -7.35 -21.44 11.70
C LYS A 31 -6.18 -20.62 12.21
N GLU A 32 -5.51 -21.19 13.21
CA GLU A 32 -4.25 -20.70 13.75
C GLU A 32 -3.19 -20.71 12.65
N ALA A 33 -2.53 -19.57 12.46
CA ALA A 33 -1.36 -19.48 11.62
C ALA A 33 -0.19 -20.15 12.34
N ALA A 34 0.36 -21.20 11.73
CA ALA A 34 1.55 -21.87 12.22
C ALA A 34 2.76 -20.94 12.12
N ASP A 35 3.47 -20.80 13.25
CA ASP A 35 4.77 -20.18 13.34
C ASP A 35 5.77 -21.05 12.56
N ASN A 36 6.53 -20.47 11.63
CA ASN A 36 7.67 -21.14 11.03
C ASN A 36 8.83 -20.18 10.85
N GLU A 37 9.98 -20.62 11.36
CA GLU A 37 11.20 -19.86 11.56
C GLU A 37 11.97 -19.57 10.26
N THR A 38 12.70 -18.45 10.28
CA THR A 38 13.92 -18.13 9.52
C THR A 38 13.92 -18.32 8.00
N GLU A 39 13.46 -17.29 7.30
CA GLU A 39 14.07 -16.84 6.03
C GLU A 39 14.33 -15.33 6.11
N GLU A 40 15.35 -14.85 5.39
CA GLU A 40 15.65 -13.41 5.25
C GLU A 40 14.38 -12.61 4.94
N PRO A 41 14.26 -11.33 5.40
CA PRO A 41 13.00 -10.59 5.28
C PRO A 41 12.70 -10.28 3.81
N LYS A 42 12.02 -11.23 3.14
CA LYS A 42 11.36 -11.01 1.87
C LYS A 42 10.18 -10.09 2.14
N ASP A 43 10.12 -9.00 1.38
CA ASP A 43 8.96 -8.12 1.30
C ASP A 43 7.66 -8.95 1.29
N PHE A 44 6.79 -8.79 2.31
CA PHE A 44 5.60 -9.63 2.47
C PHE A 44 4.75 -9.65 1.19
N VAL A 45 4.59 -8.50 0.53
CA VAL A 45 3.85 -8.43 -0.74
C VAL A 45 4.58 -9.23 -1.82
N GLY A 46 5.85 -8.94 -2.08
CA GLY A 46 6.64 -9.66 -3.09
C GLY A 46 6.77 -11.15 -2.84
N ALA A 47 6.77 -11.60 -1.58
CA ALA A 47 6.87 -13.01 -1.20
C ALA A 47 5.56 -13.79 -1.44
N ASN A 48 4.42 -13.11 -1.32
CA ASN A 48 3.12 -13.80 -1.24
C ASN A 48 2.18 -13.50 -2.41
N PHE A 49 2.36 -12.38 -3.11
CA PHE A 49 1.43 -11.88 -4.12
C PHE A 49 2.15 -11.63 -5.44
N LYS A 50 2.22 -12.67 -6.27
CA LYS A 50 2.82 -12.61 -7.60
C LYS A 50 1.96 -11.78 -8.56
N HIS A 51 2.58 -10.85 -9.28
CA HIS A 51 1.96 -10.14 -10.39
C HIS A 51 1.85 -11.06 -11.61
N TYR A 52 0.65 -11.13 -12.21
CA TYR A 52 0.42 -11.84 -13.47
C TYR A 52 -0.02 -10.84 -14.56
N LYS A 53 0.75 -10.76 -15.65
CA LYS A 53 0.30 -10.08 -16.86
C LYS A 53 -0.74 -10.96 -17.56
N LEU A 54 -1.53 -10.38 -18.46
CA LEU A 54 -2.53 -11.15 -19.22
C LEU A 54 -1.90 -12.30 -20.02
N CYS A 55 -0.65 -12.14 -20.50
CA CYS A 55 0.09 -13.19 -21.19
C CYS A 55 0.45 -14.37 -20.27
N ASP A 56 0.55 -14.13 -18.96
CA ASP A 56 0.94 -15.12 -17.94
C ASP A 56 -0.28 -15.78 -17.28
N TRP A 57 -1.49 -15.55 -17.81
CA TRP A 57 -2.70 -16.12 -17.23
C TRP A 57 -2.80 -17.61 -17.50
N GLU A 58 -3.03 -18.36 -16.43
CA GLU A 58 -3.16 -19.81 -16.47
C GLU A 58 -4.63 -20.22 -16.37
N LYS A 59 -4.97 -21.31 -17.05
CA LYS A 59 -6.31 -21.90 -16.98
C LYS A 59 -6.68 -22.19 -15.52
N GLY A 60 -7.86 -21.74 -15.10
CA GLY A 60 -8.32 -21.89 -13.73
C GLY A 60 -8.17 -20.63 -12.87
N MET A 61 -7.45 -19.60 -13.33
CA MET A 61 -7.46 -18.30 -12.64
C MET A 61 -8.88 -17.73 -12.56
N ARG A 62 -9.26 -17.28 -11.36
CA ARG A 62 -10.62 -16.84 -11.04
C ARG A 62 -10.68 -15.32 -10.90
N PHE A 63 -11.73 -14.73 -11.47
CA PHE A 63 -11.95 -13.29 -11.45
C PHE A 63 -13.41 -13.00 -11.12
N MET A 64 -13.66 -11.97 -10.31
CA MET A 64 -15.02 -11.49 -10.08
C MET A 64 -15.32 -10.29 -11.00
N VAL A 65 -16.51 -10.26 -11.58
CA VAL A 65 -16.97 -9.14 -12.40
C VAL A 65 -17.42 -7.98 -11.51
N ILE A 66 -16.65 -6.90 -11.51
CA ILE A 66 -16.86 -5.65 -10.79
C ILE A 66 -16.96 -4.50 -11.81
N PRO A 67 -18.16 -4.22 -12.34
CA PRO A 67 -18.36 -3.15 -13.31
C PRO A 67 -18.38 -1.77 -12.64
N GLU A 68 -17.66 -0.80 -13.23
CA GLU A 68 -17.74 0.61 -12.89
C GLU A 68 -18.90 1.29 -13.64
N LYS A 69 -19.26 2.54 -13.27
CA LYS A 69 -20.41 3.26 -13.84
C LYS A 69 -20.42 3.29 -15.38
N TYR A 70 -19.26 3.42 -16.01
CA TYR A 70 -19.12 3.44 -17.47
C TYR A 70 -19.32 2.06 -18.11
N ASP A 71 -19.01 0.98 -17.37
CA ASP A 71 -19.10 -0.40 -17.87
C ASP A 71 -20.55 -0.89 -18.00
N TYR A 72 -21.52 -0.21 -17.38
CA TYR A 72 -22.95 -0.54 -17.56
C TYR A 72 -23.48 -0.20 -18.95
N VAL A 73 -22.78 0.64 -19.71
CA VAL A 73 -23.18 1.08 -21.05
C VAL A 73 -22.53 0.23 -22.15
N VAL A 74 -21.40 -0.42 -21.86
CA VAL A 74 -20.65 -1.24 -22.83
C VAL A 74 -20.57 -2.67 -22.31
N GLY A 75 -21.14 -3.63 -23.06
CA GLY A 75 -21.06 -5.04 -22.69
C GLY A 75 -19.61 -5.52 -22.71
N ALA A 76 -19.11 -6.00 -21.57
CA ALA A 76 -17.75 -6.52 -21.48
C ALA A 76 -17.64 -7.93 -22.08
N PHE A 77 -18.66 -8.78 -21.94
CA PHE A 77 -18.59 -10.18 -22.36
C PHE A 77 -19.63 -10.50 -23.42
N ARG A 78 -19.30 -11.47 -24.29
CA ARG A 78 -20.24 -12.14 -25.19
C ARG A 78 -20.50 -13.55 -24.70
N ASP A 79 -21.74 -13.99 -24.83
CA ASP A 79 -22.12 -15.37 -24.60
C ASP A 79 -21.59 -16.24 -25.76
N ALA A 80 -20.89 -17.33 -25.44
CA ALA A 80 -20.20 -18.14 -26.46
C ALA A 80 -21.14 -18.97 -27.34
N GLU A 81 -22.38 -19.20 -26.91
CA GLU A 81 -23.39 -19.95 -27.66
C GLU A 81 -24.17 -19.02 -28.60
N THR A 82 -24.58 -17.86 -28.08
CA THR A 82 -25.44 -16.92 -28.83
C THR A 82 -24.67 -15.82 -29.55
N HIS A 83 -23.38 -15.64 -29.23
CA HIS A 83 -22.51 -14.56 -29.73
C HIS A 83 -23.02 -13.13 -29.44
N LYS A 84 -23.97 -12.99 -28.50
CA LYS A 84 -24.56 -11.70 -28.12
C LYS A 84 -23.83 -11.10 -26.92
N ASP A 85 -23.73 -9.77 -26.91
CA ASP A 85 -23.21 -9.00 -25.78
C ASP A 85 -24.10 -9.20 -24.54
N VAL A 86 -23.45 -9.36 -23.39
CA VAL A 86 -24.09 -9.53 -22.09
C VAL A 86 -23.88 -8.27 -21.27
N GLY A 87 -24.98 -7.65 -20.84
CA GLY A 87 -24.92 -6.45 -20.01
C GLY A 87 -24.18 -6.70 -18.70
N CYS A 88 -23.23 -5.83 -18.37
CA CYS A 88 -22.37 -5.93 -17.18
C CYS A 88 -23.17 -6.00 -15.86
N GLY A 89 -24.36 -5.40 -15.80
CA GLY A 89 -25.25 -5.52 -14.64
C GLY A 89 -25.72 -6.96 -14.36
N LYS A 90 -25.96 -7.76 -15.40
CA LYS A 90 -26.31 -9.19 -15.23
C LYS A 90 -25.12 -10.06 -14.84
N MET A 91 -23.91 -9.58 -15.13
CA MET A 91 -22.67 -10.27 -14.82
C MET A 91 -22.08 -9.84 -13.48
N ARG A 92 -22.56 -8.75 -12.89
CA ARG A 92 -22.04 -8.20 -11.62
C ARG A 92 -21.91 -9.29 -10.56
N HIS A 93 -20.75 -9.32 -9.93
CA HIS A 93 -20.29 -10.27 -8.92
C HIS A 93 -20.15 -11.73 -9.37
N LYS A 94 -20.47 -12.09 -10.61
CA LYS A 94 -20.24 -13.45 -11.09
C LYS A 94 -18.74 -13.74 -11.17
N ILE A 95 -18.40 -15.01 -11.01
CA ILE A 95 -17.01 -15.49 -11.03
C ILE A 95 -16.71 -16.10 -12.40
N MET A 96 -15.76 -15.48 -13.09
CA MET A 96 -15.27 -15.88 -14.39
C MET A 96 -13.95 -16.64 -14.22
N VAL A 97 -13.92 -17.89 -14.68
CA VAL A 97 -12.74 -18.76 -14.65
C VAL A 97 -12.09 -18.75 -16.02
N TYR A 98 -10.87 -18.26 -16.10
CA TYR A 98 -10.11 -18.20 -17.34
C TYR A 98 -9.91 -19.59 -17.95
N GLN A 99 -10.24 -19.72 -19.24
CA GLN A 99 -10.14 -20.97 -20.01
C GLN A 99 -9.06 -20.94 -21.10
N GLY A 100 -8.37 -19.82 -21.28
CA GLY A 100 -7.39 -19.61 -22.34
C GLY A 100 -7.80 -18.47 -23.28
N HIS A 101 -6.97 -18.22 -24.28
CA HIS A 101 -7.19 -17.22 -25.33
C HIS A 101 -7.03 -17.88 -26.70
N GLY A 102 -7.45 -17.20 -27.77
CA GLY A 102 -7.29 -17.69 -29.13
C GLY A 102 -8.07 -16.85 -30.13
N LYS A 103 -8.30 -17.40 -31.32
CA LYS A 103 -9.15 -16.77 -32.35
C LYS A 103 -10.49 -17.48 -32.43
N ASN A 104 -11.57 -16.70 -32.57
CA ASN A 104 -12.88 -17.25 -32.89
C ASN A 104 -13.01 -17.58 -34.39
N LYS A 105 -14.19 -18.05 -34.81
CA LYS A 105 -14.47 -18.40 -36.22
C LYS A 105 -14.32 -17.21 -37.17
N ASP A 106 -14.58 -16.00 -36.68
CA ASP A 106 -14.46 -14.73 -37.42
C ASP A 106 -13.03 -14.16 -37.39
N ARG A 107 -12.07 -14.94 -36.87
CA ARG A 107 -10.66 -14.56 -36.69
C ARG A 107 -10.43 -13.38 -35.74
N GLU A 108 -11.43 -13.01 -34.93
CA GLU A 108 -11.25 -12.06 -33.84
C GLU A 108 -10.48 -12.75 -32.70
N SER A 109 -9.52 -12.04 -32.13
CA SER A 109 -8.82 -12.48 -30.93
C SER A 109 -9.77 -12.40 -29.73
N ILE A 110 -9.83 -13.46 -28.93
CA ILE A 110 -10.75 -13.60 -27.81
C ILE A 110 -10.06 -14.14 -26.56
N VAL A 111 -10.60 -13.78 -25.41
CA VAL A 111 -10.25 -14.38 -24.11
C VAL A 111 -11.44 -15.17 -23.59
N ASN A 112 -11.27 -16.47 -23.34
CA ASN A 112 -12.34 -17.39 -22.99
C ASN A 112 -12.48 -17.54 -21.47
N PHE A 113 -13.72 -17.61 -21.01
CA PHE A 113 -14.08 -17.79 -19.61
C PHE A 113 -15.21 -18.80 -19.47
N LYS A 114 -15.20 -19.52 -18.35
CA LYS A 114 -16.35 -20.28 -17.85
C LYS A 114 -16.87 -19.58 -16.61
N CYS A 115 -18.15 -19.25 -16.58
CA CYS A 115 -18.78 -18.66 -15.40
C CYS A 115 -19.09 -19.77 -14.38
N GLU A 116 -18.64 -19.62 -13.14
CA GLU A 116 -18.92 -20.58 -12.07
C GLU A 116 -20.40 -20.56 -11.65
N ASP A 117 -21.05 -19.40 -11.72
CA ASP A 117 -22.41 -19.20 -11.21
C ASP A 117 -23.49 -19.87 -12.08
N ASP A 118 -23.35 -19.81 -13.41
CA ASP A 118 -24.33 -20.38 -14.36
C ASP A 118 -23.76 -21.50 -15.24
N GLY A 119 -22.47 -21.81 -15.11
CA GLY A 119 -21.80 -22.87 -15.85
C GLY A 119 -21.58 -22.56 -17.34
N LYS A 120 -21.97 -21.38 -17.83
CA LYS A 120 -21.89 -21.03 -19.24
C LYS A 120 -20.51 -20.55 -19.65
N ASN A 121 -20.24 -20.67 -20.95
CA ASN A 121 -19.02 -20.15 -21.57
C ASN A 121 -19.27 -18.73 -22.08
N TYR A 122 -18.33 -17.85 -21.77
CA TYR A 122 -18.32 -16.46 -22.20
C TYR A 122 -16.95 -16.14 -22.80
N TYR A 123 -16.89 -15.09 -23.61
CA TYR A 123 -15.63 -14.58 -24.09
C TYR A 123 -15.59 -13.05 -24.08
N TYR A 124 -14.39 -12.50 -23.88
CA TYR A 124 -14.09 -11.10 -24.09
C TYR A 124 -13.48 -10.95 -25.50
N PRO A 125 -14.13 -10.22 -26.43
CA PRO A 125 -13.53 -9.90 -27.72
C PRO A 125 -12.45 -8.83 -27.55
N ILE A 126 -11.26 -9.09 -28.07
CA ILE A 126 -10.14 -8.14 -28.03
C ILE A 126 -10.33 -7.12 -29.16
N PRO A 127 -10.35 -5.81 -28.85
CA PRO A 127 -10.60 -4.78 -29.85
C PRO A 127 -9.41 -4.62 -30.80
N ASN A 128 -9.65 -4.89 -32.08
CA ASN A 128 -8.78 -4.58 -33.24
C ASN A 128 -7.28 -4.87 -33.03
N SER A 129 -6.95 -5.94 -32.30
CA SER A 129 -5.57 -6.34 -32.02
C SER A 129 -5.43 -7.86 -31.86
N GLU A 130 -4.21 -8.35 -32.07
CA GLU A 130 -3.84 -9.73 -31.75
C GLU A 130 -3.71 -9.88 -30.23
N PHE A 131 -3.91 -11.11 -29.72
CA PHE A 131 -3.78 -11.37 -28.29
C PHE A 131 -2.38 -10.98 -27.77
N ASP A 132 -1.34 -11.34 -28.52
CA ASP A 132 0.05 -11.10 -28.13
C ASP A 132 0.33 -9.61 -27.93
N ASP A 133 -0.20 -8.73 -28.80
CA ASP A 133 -0.05 -7.28 -28.64
C ASP A 133 -0.89 -6.76 -27.47
N TYR A 134 -2.13 -7.25 -27.36
CA TYR A 134 -3.06 -6.81 -26.33
C TYR A 134 -2.59 -7.17 -24.92
N CYS A 135 -1.96 -8.33 -24.75
CA CYS A 135 -1.59 -8.85 -23.43
C CYS A 135 -0.42 -8.09 -22.78
N TYR A 136 0.33 -7.29 -23.54
CA TYR A 136 1.32 -6.33 -23.02
C TYR A 136 0.71 -5.00 -22.58
N THR A 137 -0.54 -4.73 -22.95
CA THR A 137 -1.22 -3.50 -22.53
C THR A 137 -1.57 -3.56 -21.05
N LYS A 138 -1.66 -2.39 -20.40
CA LYS A 138 -2.03 -2.30 -18.98
C LYS A 138 -3.48 -2.70 -18.69
N GLY A 139 -4.33 -2.82 -19.72
CA GLY A 139 -5.79 -2.85 -19.58
C GLY A 139 -6.33 -4.17 -19.04
N GLY A 140 -5.66 -5.28 -19.33
CA GLY A 140 -6.17 -6.62 -19.07
C GLY A 140 -7.62 -6.77 -19.57
N VAL A 141 -8.42 -7.66 -18.97
CA VAL A 141 -9.85 -7.75 -19.29
C VAL A 141 -10.63 -6.74 -18.45
N PRO A 142 -11.44 -5.85 -19.06
CA PRO A 142 -12.27 -4.90 -18.33
C PRO A 142 -13.18 -5.56 -17.30
N THR A 143 -13.59 -4.80 -16.28
CA THR A 143 -14.49 -5.21 -15.19
C THR A 143 -13.99 -6.33 -14.27
N LEU A 144 -12.87 -7.01 -14.56
CA LEU A 144 -12.45 -8.17 -13.76
C LEU A 144 -11.53 -7.78 -12.60
N ALA A 145 -11.87 -8.23 -11.39
CA ALA A 145 -11.02 -8.18 -10.20
C ALA A 145 -10.45 -9.59 -9.92
N PHE A 146 -9.14 -9.70 -9.72
CA PHE A 146 -8.48 -10.99 -9.53
C PHE A 146 -8.75 -11.57 -8.13
N LEU A 147 -9.37 -12.75 -8.07
CA LEU A 147 -9.73 -13.39 -6.80
C LEU A 147 -8.55 -14.08 -6.10
N GLY A 148 -7.50 -14.45 -6.82
CA GLY A 148 -6.32 -15.08 -6.21
C GLY A 148 -5.68 -14.20 -5.13
N ASP A 149 -5.64 -12.88 -5.34
CA ASP A 149 -5.18 -11.93 -4.32
C ASP A 149 -6.12 -11.89 -3.10
N VAL A 150 -7.43 -11.95 -3.33
CA VAL A 150 -8.44 -11.90 -2.25
C VAL A 150 -8.37 -13.18 -1.39
N ASP A 151 -8.29 -14.34 -2.04
CA ASP A 151 -8.19 -15.65 -1.38
C ASP A 151 -6.88 -15.77 -0.58
N LYS A 152 -5.76 -15.32 -1.17
CA LYS A 152 -4.46 -15.31 -0.49
C LYS A 152 -4.46 -14.34 0.69
N ALA A 153 -5.01 -13.14 0.51
CA ALA A 153 -5.12 -12.14 1.58
C ALA A 153 -6.00 -12.67 2.74
N ARG A 154 -7.14 -13.31 2.46
CA ARG A 154 -7.95 -13.97 3.50
C ARG A 154 -7.14 -14.95 4.34
N THR A 155 -6.32 -15.75 3.68
CA THR A 155 -5.49 -16.76 4.35
C THR A 155 -4.40 -16.13 5.22
N LEU A 156 -3.76 -15.05 4.75
CA LEU A 156 -2.58 -14.49 5.41
C LEU A 156 -2.86 -13.35 6.39
N LEU A 157 -3.94 -12.60 6.18
CA LEU A 157 -4.17 -11.32 6.88
C LEU A 157 -5.38 -11.35 7.81
N MET A 158 -6.30 -12.31 7.69
CA MET A 158 -7.45 -12.36 8.61
C MET A 158 -6.98 -12.48 10.07
N GLY A 159 -7.49 -11.61 10.94
CA GLY A 159 -7.10 -11.56 12.35
C GLY A 159 -5.71 -10.95 12.61
N ALA A 160 -4.93 -10.64 11.57
CA ALA A 160 -3.62 -10.02 11.72
C ALA A 160 -3.74 -8.60 12.30
N THR A 161 -2.71 -8.20 13.05
CA THR A 161 -2.58 -6.83 13.53
C THR A 161 -1.89 -6.00 12.46
N LEU A 162 -2.51 -4.88 12.08
CA LEU A 162 -1.99 -3.91 11.13
C LEU A 162 -1.93 -2.52 11.77
N TYR A 163 -1.01 -1.69 11.30
CA TYR A 163 -1.00 -0.27 11.62
C TYR A 163 -1.25 0.57 10.37
N THR A 164 -2.02 1.63 10.52
CA THR A 164 -2.33 2.57 9.45
C THR A 164 -1.10 3.34 8.96
N THR A 165 -0.95 3.50 7.65
CA THR A 165 0.12 4.31 7.03
C THR A 165 -0.42 5.44 6.14
N ALA A 166 -1.70 5.37 5.77
CA ALA A 166 -2.47 6.51 5.25
C ALA A 166 -3.23 7.22 6.37
N THR A 167 -3.70 8.43 6.09
CA THR A 167 -4.63 9.17 6.97
C THR A 167 -6.07 9.16 6.48
N SER A 168 -6.35 8.64 5.29
CA SER A 168 -7.70 8.64 4.72
C SER A 168 -8.10 7.21 4.34
N TYR A 169 -9.23 6.78 4.90
CA TYR A 169 -9.81 5.44 4.73
C TYR A 169 -11.30 5.57 4.41
N CYS A 170 -11.96 4.46 4.17
CA CYS A 170 -13.36 4.43 3.78
C CYS A 170 -14.22 3.71 4.83
N VAL A 171 -15.47 4.13 4.98
CA VAL A 171 -16.53 3.42 5.72
C VAL A 171 -17.69 3.19 4.76
N ASP A 172 -18.26 1.98 4.76
CA ASP A 172 -19.38 1.67 3.88
C ASP A 172 -20.62 2.48 4.26
N THR A 173 -21.45 2.79 3.27
CA THR A 173 -22.77 3.40 3.48
C THR A 173 -23.89 2.38 3.28
N ASP A 174 -25.06 2.66 3.87
CA ASP A 174 -26.25 1.80 3.83
C ASP A 174 -26.89 1.65 2.44
N TYR A 175 -26.51 2.48 1.47
CA TYR A 175 -27.09 2.40 0.13
C TYR A 175 -26.61 1.14 -0.62
N ASP A 176 -27.50 0.53 -1.41
CA ASP A 176 -27.29 -0.70 -2.22
C ASP A 176 -26.29 -0.56 -3.39
N SER A 177 -25.38 0.40 -3.30
CA SER A 177 -24.25 0.54 -4.23
C SER A 177 -22.95 0.48 -3.43
N ASP A 178 -21.82 0.25 -4.09
CA ASP A 178 -20.47 0.19 -3.50
C ASP A 178 -20.00 1.57 -2.95
N GLY A 179 -20.91 2.34 -2.36
CA GLY A 179 -20.76 3.69 -1.86
C GLY A 179 -20.14 3.69 -0.47
N PHE A 180 -19.22 4.62 -0.27
CA PHE A 180 -18.47 4.79 0.95
C PHE A 180 -18.32 6.28 1.28
N GLN A 181 -18.00 6.54 2.54
CA GLN A 181 -17.57 7.85 3.01
C GLN A 181 -16.10 7.80 3.40
N GLU A 182 -15.35 8.84 3.07
CA GLU A 182 -13.95 8.97 3.45
C GLU A 182 -13.86 9.47 4.89
N VAL A 183 -13.06 8.79 5.71
CA VAL A 183 -12.82 9.10 7.12
C VAL A 183 -11.34 9.35 7.36
N SER A 184 -11.05 10.27 8.29
CA SER A 184 -9.68 10.56 8.71
C SER A 184 -9.27 9.64 9.86
N VAL A 185 -8.18 8.91 9.69
CA VAL A 185 -7.63 8.01 10.71
C VAL A 185 -6.19 8.44 11.02
N PRO A 186 -5.76 8.51 12.30
CA PRO A 186 -4.38 8.79 12.64
C PRO A 186 -3.41 7.79 12.01
N LEU A 187 -2.20 8.25 11.69
CA LEU A 187 -1.09 7.35 11.32
C LEU A 187 -0.74 6.45 12.50
N ASN A 188 -0.28 5.24 12.19
CA ASN A 188 0.15 4.23 13.17
C ASN A 188 -0.93 3.84 14.18
N LYS A 189 -2.22 4.04 13.86
CA LYS A 189 -3.33 3.49 14.65
C LYS A 189 -3.26 1.97 14.52
N LYS A 190 -3.17 1.27 15.65
CA LYS A 190 -3.21 -0.19 15.72
C LYS A 190 -4.61 -0.67 15.41
N THR A 191 -4.71 -1.69 14.57
CA THR A 191 -5.97 -2.25 14.09
C THR A 191 -5.86 -3.76 13.91
N LYS A 192 -7.00 -4.44 13.92
CA LYS A 192 -7.09 -5.87 13.61
C LYS A 192 -7.89 -6.06 12.33
N VAL A 193 -7.41 -6.91 11.43
CA VAL A 193 -8.17 -7.27 10.21
C VAL A 193 -9.37 -8.12 10.61
N VAL A 194 -10.56 -7.64 10.27
CA VAL A 194 -11.84 -8.26 10.63
C VAL A 194 -12.59 -8.84 9.43
N ALA A 195 -12.31 -8.36 8.22
CA ALA A 195 -12.87 -8.95 7.00
C ALA A 195 -11.99 -8.65 5.78
N ILE A 196 -11.98 -9.58 4.83
CA ILE A 196 -11.33 -9.41 3.53
C ILE A 196 -12.31 -9.84 2.43
N GLY A 197 -12.46 -9.01 1.42
CA GLY A 197 -13.31 -9.30 0.27
C GLY A 197 -12.86 -8.58 -0.98
N VAL A 198 -13.76 -8.51 -1.95
CA VAL A 198 -13.52 -7.88 -3.24
C VAL A 198 -13.80 -6.38 -3.12
N GLY A 199 -12.82 -5.59 -3.58
CA GLY A 199 -12.90 -4.14 -3.69
C GLY A 199 -13.38 -3.71 -5.07
N THR A 200 -12.62 -2.83 -5.72
CA THR A 200 -12.90 -2.37 -7.09
C THR A 200 -12.06 -3.14 -8.10
N ARG A 201 -12.36 -3.00 -9.40
CA ARG A 201 -11.48 -3.51 -10.46
C ARG A 201 -10.04 -3.02 -10.30
N LYS A 202 -9.85 -1.72 -10.03
CA LYS A 202 -8.52 -1.11 -9.90
C LYS A 202 -7.81 -1.52 -8.61
N PHE A 203 -8.57 -1.79 -7.55
CA PHE A 203 -8.05 -2.12 -6.23
C PHE A 203 -8.78 -3.37 -5.71
N PRO A 204 -8.40 -4.57 -6.20
CA PRO A 204 -9.21 -5.79 -6.06
C PRO A 204 -9.47 -6.27 -4.64
N VAL A 205 -8.58 -5.96 -3.69
CA VAL A 205 -8.68 -6.49 -2.33
C VAL A 205 -9.22 -5.41 -1.39
N LYS A 206 -10.40 -5.63 -0.84
CA LYS A 206 -10.97 -4.81 0.25
C LYS A 206 -10.52 -5.39 1.59
N ILE A 207 -9.79 -4.60 2.37
CA ILE A 207 -9.34 -4.97 3.72
C ILE A 207 -10.11 -4.11 4.71
N ILE A 208 -10.95 -4.74 5.52
CA ILE A 208 -11.67 -4.11 6.62
C ILE A 208 -10.90 -4.36 7.92
N VAL A 209 -10.61 -3.29 8.63
CA VAL A 209 -9.92 -3.32 9.93
C VAL A 209 -10.80 -2.70 11.01
N GLU A 210 -10.59 -3.15 12.24
CA GLU A 210 -11.22 -2.63 13.44
C GLU A 210 -10.15 -2.07 14.38
N ASP A 211 -10.37 -0.87 14.91
CA ASP A 211 -9.50 -0.30 15.94
C ASP A 211 -9.89 -0.75 17.36
N GLU A 212 -9.08 -0.38 18.35
CA GLU A 212 -9.32 -0.74 19.76
C GLU A 212 -10.61 -0.12 20.34
N GLU A 213 -11.17 0.88 19.68
CA GLU A 213 -12.45 1.53 20.04
C GLU A 213 -13.65 0.83 19.39
N GLY A 214 -13.41 -0.19 18.56
CA GLY A 214 -14.45 -0.95 17.84
C GLY A 214 -14.91 -0.28 16.53
N ASN A 215 -14.26 0.80 16.09
CA ASN A 215 -14.58 1.46 14.83
C ASN A 215 -14.04 0.64 13.66
N GLN A 216 -14.87 0.44 12.64
CA GLN A 216 -14.46 -0.25 11.41
C GLN A 216 -14.30 0.72 10.25
N PHE A 217 -13.19 0.57 9.54
CA PHE A 217 -12.92 1.26 8.29
C PHE A 217 -12.14 0.32 7.36
N PHE A 218 -12.07 0.68 6.09
CA PHE A 218 -11.48 -0.18 5.07
C PHE A 218 -10.63 0.60 4.08
N GLN A 219 -9.77 -0.15 3.38
CA GLN A 219 -9.09 0.32 2.19
C GLN A 219 -9.18 -0.73 1.10
N ASN A 220 -9.44 -0.29 -0.14
CA ASN A 220 -9.29 -1.14 -1.31
C ASN A 220 -7.85 -1.01 -1.81
N VAL A 221 -7.15 -2.13 -1.99
CA VAL A 221 -5.74 -2.17 -2.39
C VAL A 221 -5.51 -3.08 -3.60
N ALA A 222 -4.53 -2.70 -4.43
CA ALA A 222 -3.97 -3.54 -5.49
C ALA A 222 -2.67 -4.19 -4.97
N ILE A 223 -2.77 -5.41 -4.43
CA ILE A 223 -1.64 -6.08 -3.79
C ILE A 223 -0.66 -6.62 -4.84
N SER A 224 -1.09 -7.52 -5.73
CA SER A 224 -0.25 -8.01 -6.84
C SER A 224 -0.30 -7.11 -8.09
N LYS A 225 -1.28 -6.20 -8.15
CA LYS A 225 -1.60 -5.37 -9.33
C LYS A 225 -2.08 -6.17 -10.55
N THR A 226 -2.37 -7.47 -10.40
CA THR A 226 -2.92 -8.31 -11.47
C THR A 226 -4.27 -7.76 -11.95
N ASN A 227 -4.39 -7.53 -13.26
CA ASN A 227 -5.60 -6.99 -13.93
C ASN A 227 -6.13 -5.64 -13.41
N CYS A 228 -5.32 -4.86 -12.67
CA CYS A 228 -5.79 -3.62 -12.05
C CYS A 228 -5.93 -2.42 -12.99
N GLY A 229 -5.45 -2.52 -14.23
CA GLY A 229 -5.55 -1.43 -15.21
C GLY A 229 -4.53 -0.30 -15.05
N MET A 230 -3.58 -0.42 -14.11
CA MET A 230 -2.65 0.63 -13.72
C MET A 230 -1.19 0.18 -13.83
N ARG A 231 -0.30 1.11 -14.21
CA ARG A 231 1.16 0.93 -14.15
C ARG A 231 1.71 1.32 -12.78
N ASP A 232 2.94 0.91 -12.50
CA ASP A 232 3.60 1.17 -11.23
C ASP A 232 3.72 2.66 -10.90
N GLU A 233 3.97 3.51 -11.90
CA GLU A 233 4.09 4.96 -11.69
C GLU A 233 2.74 5.61 -11.33
N GLU A 234 1.64 4.97 -11.74
CA GLU A 234 0.28 5.43 -11.45
C GLU A 234 -0.10 5.20 -9.97
N PHE A 235 0.67 4.41 -9.22
CA PHE A 235 0.58 4.24 -7.76
C PHE A 235 1.38 5.27 -6.95
N GLY A 236 1.82 6.36 -7.60
CA GLY A 236 2.46 7.50 -6.95
C GLY A 236 1.52 8.28 -6.01
N MET A 237 1.70 9.61 -5.94
CA MET A 237 1.10 10.50 -4.93
C MET A 237 -0.33 10.15 -4.45
N THR A 238 -1.32 10.17 -5.35
CA THR A 238 -2.74 10.03 -4.99
C THR A 238 -3.16 8.58 -4.76
N ASN A 239 -2.57 7.63 -5.50
CA ASN A 239 -2.94 6.22 -5.44
C ASN A 239 -2.03 5.39 -4.53
N ARG A 240 -1.02 6.00 -3.89
CA ARG A 240 -0.14 5.33 -2.94
C ARG A 240 -0.96 4.64 -1.84
N LYS A 241 -2.02 5.28 -1.35
CA LYS A 241 -2.98 4.72 -0.37
C LYS A 241 -3.81 3.54 -0.88
N HIS A 242 -3.59 3.08 -2.10
CA HIS A 242 -4.20 1.88 -2.66
C HIS A 242 -3.15 0.78 -2.92
N THR A 243 -1.93 0.96 -2.42
CA THR A 243 -0.96 -0.12 -2.25
C THR A 243 -1.07 -0.67 -0.83
N PHE A 244 -0.66 -1.92 -0.61
CA PHE A 244 -0.67 -2.50 0.75
C PHE A 244 0.15 -1.62 1.71
N TYR A 245 1.43 -1.36 1.40
CA TYR A 245 2.31 -0.55 2.26
C TYR A 245 1.96 0.93 2.36
N GLY A 246 1.24 1.48 1.38
CA GLY A 246 0.74 2.84 1.46
C GLY A 246 -0.53 2.99 2.30
N SER A 247 -1.16 1.88 2.70
CA SER A 247 -2.36 1.86 3.55
C SER A 247 -2.08 1.26 4.92
N PHE A 248 -1.34 0.15 4.95
CA PHE A 248 -1.11 -0.64 6.14
C PHE A 248 0.35 -1.06 6.24
N ARG A 249 0.77 -1.41 7.45
CA ARG A 249 1.99 -2.15 7.72
C ARG A 249 1.70 -3.30 8.68
N LEU A 250 2.45 -4.38 8.55
CA LEU A 250 2.38 -5.53 9.46
C LEU A 250 3.01 -5.17 10.81
N ASP A 251 2.57 -5.88 11.85
CA ASP A 251 3.17 -5.84 13.19
C ASP A 251 4.47 -6.67 13.24
N ASP A 252 5.49 -6.21 12.52
CA ASP A 252 6.82 -6.81 12.59
C ASP A 252 7.61 -6.17 13.74
N LYS A 253 8.15 -6.97 14.67
CA LYS A 253 9.04 -6.48 15.75
C LYS A 253 10.22 -5.65 15.23
N LYS A 254 10.63 -5.80 13.97
CA LYS A 254 11.69 -5.01 13.30
C LYS A 254 11.23 -3.62 12.85
N VAL A 255 9.94 -3.43 12.58
CA VAL A 255 9.30 -2.17 12.17
C VAL A 255 9.07 -1.25 13.37
N SER A 256 8.97 -1.81 14.59
CA SER A 256 9.01 -1.06 15.86
C SER A 256 10.23 -0.12 15.94
N ASP A 257 11.42 -0.57 15.53
CA ASP A 257 12.65 0.23 15.62
C ASP A 257 12.84 1.19 14.44
N ALA A 258 12.34 0.86 13.25
CA ALA A 258 12.41 1.72 12.06
C ALA A 258 11.53 2.97 12.18
N HIS A 259 10.40 2.87 12.87
CA HIS A 259 9.43 3.97 13.04
C HIS A 259 9.50 4.69 14.39
N LYS A 260 10.38 4.23 15.30
CA LYS A 260 10.72 4.97 16.54
C LYS A 260 11.10 6.42 16.27
N TYR A 261 11.54 6.73 15.05
CA TYR A 261 12.04 8.04 14.68
C TYR A 261 11.17 8.81 13.67
N ASP A 262 9.98 8.31 13.34
CA ASP A 262 9.10 8.93 12.33
C ASP A 262 8.72 10.38 12.68
N HIS A 263 8.53 10.68 13.97
CA HIS A 263 8.20 12.03 14.43
C HIS A 263 9.35 13.05 14.22
N TYR A 264 10.57 12.58 13.91
CA TYR A 264 11.69 13.43 13.52
C TYR A 264 11.71 13.70 12.00
N ILE A 265 11.15 12.81 11.17
CA ILE A 265 11.20 12.92 9.71
C ILE A 265 10.36 14.13 9.24
N GLY A 266 10.92 14.91 8.31
CA GLY A 266 10.29 16.13 7.79
C GLY A 266 10.35 17.35 8.72
N GLN A 267 10.78 17.18 9.97
CA GLN A 267 10.94 18.26 10.92
C GLN A 267 12.27 19.02 10.69
N LYS A 268 12.27 20.30 11.06
CA LYS A 268 13.44 21.19 10.96
C LYS A 268 14.24 21.21 12.26
N TYR A 269 15.55 21.11 12.14
CA TYR A 269 16.51 21.15 13.25
C TYR A 269 17.71 22.03 12.91
N TYR A 270 18.41 22.48 13.93
CA TYR A 270 19.70 23.14 13.79
C TYR A 270 20.74 22.57 14.75
N THR A 271 22.02 22.66 14.35
CA THR A 271 23.15 22.18 15.16
C THR A 271 23.41 23.10 16.35
N GLN A 272 23.57 22.54 17.56
CA GLN A 272 23.87 23.30 18.78
C GLN A 272 25.36 23.61 18.94
N TYR A 273 26.22 22.78 18.33
CA TYR A 273 27.67 22.89 18.29
C TYR A 273 28.19 22.57 16.89
N ALA A 274 29.47 22.84 16.62
CA ALA A 274 30.09 22.35 15.39
C ALA A 274 30.16 20.82 15.41
N THR A 275 29.76 20.15 14.34
CA THR A 275 29.71 18.68 14.27
C THR A 275 30.19 18.19 12.90
N LYS A 276 30.91 17.06 12.87
CA LYS A 276 31.37 16.46 11.61
C LYS A 276 30.27 15.59 11.02
N MET A 277 29.96 15.76 9.74
CA MET A 277 29.02 14.94 8.98
C MET A 277 29.70 14.38 7.72
N THR A 278 29.14 13.32 7.16
CA THR A 278 29.56 12.83 5.86
C THR A 278 28.82 13.60 4.77
N GLY A 279 29.57 14.19 3.85
CA GLY A 279 29.08 14.93 2.70
C GLY A 279 28.60 14.04 1.55
N PRO A 280 28.07 14.66 0.48
CA PRO A 280 27.49 13.94 -0.66
C PRO A 280 28.48 13.04 -1.41
N THR A 281 29.79 13.32 -1.33
CA THR A 281 30.83 12.53 -2.00
C THR A 281 31.56 11.59 -1.03
N GLY A 282 31.06 11.44 0.20
CA GLY A 282 31.61 10.56 1.23
C GLY A 282 32.69 11.22 2.11
N GLU A 283 32.97 12.50 1.89
CA GLU A 283 33.96 13.28 2.61
C GLU A 283 33.48 13.72 4.00
N SER A 284 34.39 13.85 4.98
CA SER A 284 34.04 14.36 6.30
C SER A 284 34.01 15.90 6.29
N VAL A 285 32.82 16.49 6.39
CA VAL A 285 32.58 17.94 6.41
C VAL A 285 32.26 18.42 7.82
N SER A 286 32.93 19.48 8.29
CA SER A 286 32.62 20.11 9.57
C SER A 286 31.46 21.11 9.40
N MET A 287 30.31 20.81 10.00
CA MET A 287 29.14 21.68 10.01
C MET A 287 29.24 22.67 11.17
N PRO A 288 29.18 24.00 10.93
CA PRO A 288 29.23 24.98 12.00
C PRO A 288 27.95 24.94 12.85
N LYS A 289 28.04 25.55 14.04
CA LYS A 289 26.88 25.79 14.92
C LYS A 289 25.79 26.59 14.19
N ASN A 290 24.53 26.30 14.51
CA ASN A 290 23.32 26.88 13.92
C ASN A 290 23.08 26.53 12.43
N SER A 291 23.81 25.54 11.89
CA SER A 291 23.50 24.98 10.56
C SER A 291 22.14 24.31 10.59
N GLN A 292 21.28 24.60 9.60
CA GLN A 292 19.87 24.17 9.58
C GLN A 292 19.62 23.03 8.61
N PHE A 293 18.81 22.07 9.03
CA PHE A 293 18.53 20.85 8.28
C PHE A 293 17.06 20.44 8.38
N THR A 294 16.58 19.73 7.36
CA THR A 294 15.37 18.91 7.43
C THR A 294 15.77 17.45 7.47
N ILE A 295 15.29 16.68 8.44
CA ILE A 295 15.56 15.24 8.49
C ILE A 295 14.76 14.55 7.39
N LYS A 296 15.44 13.79 6.53
CA LYS A 296 14.83 13.10 5.38
C LYS A 296 14.60 11.63 5.64
N LYS A 297 15.54 10.99 6.36
CA LYS A 297 15.53 9.55 6.61
C LYS A 297 16.29 9.25 7.89
N ILE A 298 15.84 8.25 8.65
CA ILE A 298 16.59 7.66 9.76
C ILE A 298 16.54 6.15 9.55
N MET A 299 17.69 5.49 9.54
CA MET A 299 17.81 4.04 9.37
C MET A 299 18.48 3.45 10.61
N PRO A 300 17.85 2.48 11.29
CA PRO A 300 18.50 1.76 12.38
C PRO A 300 19.73 1.00 11.88
N ILE A 301 20.71 0.82 12.77
CA ILE A 301 21.88 -0.03 12.53
C ILE A 301 21.72 -1.28 13.38
N ASP A 302 21.89 -2.45 12.77
CA ASP A 302 21.69 -3.74 13.44
C ASP A 302 22.60 -3.88 14.67
N ASN A 303 22.01 -4.36 15.77
CA ASN A 303 22.69 -4.59 17.07
C ASN A 303 23.44 -3.36 17.61
N SER A 304 22.97 -2.14 17.29
CA SER A 304 23.60 -0.89 17.70
C SER A 304 22.59 0.09 18.31
N PRO A 305 22.95 0.84 19.37
CA PRO A 305 22.13 1.94 19.87
C PRO A 305 22.15 3.17 18.94
N TYR A 306 22.86 3.09 17.81
CA TYR A 306 23.03 4.16 16.83
C TYR A 306 22.15 3.94 15.59
N VAL A 307 21.86 5.05 14.92
CA VAL A 307 21.13 5.10 13.65
C VAL A 307 21.87 6.00 12.66
N ASN A 308 21.68 5.72 11.37
CA ASN A 308 22.15 6.57 10.29
C ASN A 308 21.05 7.56 9.91
N MET A 309 21.30 8.85 10.10
CA MET A 309 20.37 9.93 9.80
C MET A 309 20.80 10.71 8.56
N THR A 310 19.89 10.90 7.62
CA THR A 310 20.05 11.72 6.42
C THR A 310 19.38 13.09 6.61
N LEU A 311 20.15 14.15 6.40
CA LEU A 311 19.81 15.54 6.68
C LEU A 311 19.95 16.36 5.40
N LYS A 312 18.87 17.02 4.96
CA LYS A 312 18.94 17.99 3.87
C LYS A 312 19.24 19.39 4.42
N SER A 313 20.38 19.95 4.02
CA SER A 313 20.81 21.29 4.44
C SER A 313 19.95 22.38 3.81
N ALA A 314 19.57 23.38 4.62
CA ALA A 314 18.83 24.53 4.14
C ALA A 314 19.73 25.56 3.40
N LYS A 315 21.06 25.47 3.55
CA LYS A 315 22.02 26.42 2.97
C LYS A 315 22.32 26.14 1.50
N ASP A 316 22.57 24.88 1.19
CA ASP A 316 23.06 24.41 -0.12
C ASP A 316 22.13 23.36 -0.76
N GLY A 317 21.14 22.84 -0.02
CA GLY A 317 20.20 21.85 -0.51
C GLY A 317 20.76 20.42 -0.60
N PHE A 318 22.04 20.21 -0.26
CA PHE A 318 22.67 18.90 -0.30
C PHE A 318 22.24 18.04 0.90
N GLU A 319 22.36 16.71 0.70
CA GLU A 319 22.10 15.73 1.75
C GLU A 319 23.39 15.29 2.40
N TYR A 320 23.38 15.30 3.73
CA TYR A 320 24.48 14.91 4.59
C TYR A 320 24.03 13.75 5.46
N THR A 321 24.95 12.85 5.81
CA THR A 321 24.66 11.75 6.73
C THR A 321 25.42 11.87 8.03
N LYS A 322 24.75 11.59 9.15
CA LYS A 322 25.35 11.53 10.48
C LYS A 322 24.85 10.30 11.22
N ARG A 323 25.79 9.58 11.83
CA ARG A 323 25.49 8.54 12.81
C ARG A 323 25.18 9.20 14.14
N VAL A 324 24.03 8.88 14.73
CA VAL A 324 23.56 9.44 16.00
C VAL A 324 22.90 8.37 16.87
N SER A 325 22.85 8.58 18.18
CA SER A 325 22.02 7.80 19.10
C SER A 325 20.94 8.68 19.71
N PHE A 326 19.77 8.09 19.97
CA PHE A 326 18.64 8.73 20.66
C PHE A 326 18.52 8.30 22.12
N THR A 327 19.42 7.42 22.57
CA THR A 327 19.52 6.99 23.97
C THR A 327 20.78 7.60 24.56
N ASN A 328 20.65 8.25 25.71
CA ASN A 328 21.80 8.74 26.46
C ASN A 328 22.44 7.58 27.24
N THR A 329 23.14 6.70 26.53
CA THR A 329 23.92 5.62 27.14
C THR A 329 25.34 6.10 27.38
N GLN A 330 25.83 6.03 28.62
CA GLN A 330 27.26 6.06 28.89
C GLN A 330 27.86 4.77 28.33
N VAL A 331 28.39 4.81 27.11
CA VAL A 331 29.04 3.63 26.53
C VAL A 331 30.44 3.54 27.12
N THR A 332 30.70 2.49 27.89
CA THR A 332 32.01 2.15 28.44
C THR A 332 32.95 1.79 27.29
N GLY A 333 34.04 2.53 27.11
CA GLY A 333 35.05 2.28 26.07
C GLY A 333 35.59 3.52 25.36
N ASP A 334 34.93 4.68 25.49
CA ASP A 334 35.43 5.95 24.96
C ASP A 334 36.27 6.68 26.03
N ILE A 335 37.59 6.72 25.79
CA ILE A 335 38.58 7.30 26.71
C ILE A 335 38.42 8.83 26.87
N ASP A 336 37.58 9.50 26.05
CA ASP A 336 37.36 10.95 26.08
C ASP A 336 35.89 11.41 26.23
N GLY A 337 34.99 10.60 26.79
CA GLY A 337 33.83 11.06 27.58
C GLY A 337 32.91 12.17 27.03
N ARG A 338 32.76 12.34 25.72
CA ARG A 338 31.93 13.40 25.14
C ARG A 338 30.69 12.85 24.46
N ARG A 339 29.58 13.54 24.73
CA ARG A 339 28.20 13.35 24.23
C ARG A 339 28.07 13.56 22.71
N GLU A 340 29.12 13.31 21.93
CA GLU A 340 29.32 13.86 20.59
C GLU A 340 28.29 13.37 19.58
N ASP A 341 27.69 12.20 19.79
CA ASP A 341 26.74 11.59 18.86
C ASP A 341 25.32 11.42 19.41
N TYR A 342 25.03 12.01 20.58
CA TYR A 342 23.68 12.02 21.14
C TYR A 342 22.81 13.08 20.46
N PHE A 343 21.66 12.68 19.92
CA PHE A 343 20.81 13.52 19.08
C PHE A 343 20.39 14.83 19.77
N ASP A 344 19.85 14.77 20.99
CA ASP A 344 19.35 15.96 21.70
C ASP A 344 20.48 16.90 22.17
N TYR A 345 21.73 16.43 22.17
CA TYR A 345 22.90 17.27 22.43
C TYR A 345 23.37 17.97 21.15
N LEU A 346 23.32 17.28 20.01
CA LEU A 346 23.76 17.82 18.72
C LEU A 346 22.73 18.74 18.07
N PHE A 347 21.45 18.41 18.14
CA PHE A 347 20.38 19.03 17.37
C PHE A 347 19.32 19.62 18.28
N LYS A 348 18.78 20.78 17.88
CA LYS A 348 17.62 21.39 18.52
C LYS A 348 16.54 21.67 17.48
N LYS A 349 15.29 21.34 17.83
CA LYS A 349 14.13 21.52 16.94
C LYS A 349 13.89 23.00 16.67
N GLY A 350 13.62 23.36 15.41
CA GLY A 350 13.27 24.71 15.00
C GLY A 350 14.19 25.29 13.93
N VAL A 351 14.05 26.60 13.72
CA VAL A 351 14.78 27.40 12.73
C VAL A 351 15.47 28.54 13.48
N VAL A 352 16.75 28.79 13.20
CA VAL A 352 17.47 29.92 13.81
C VAL A 352 17.19 31.18 13.01
N THR A 353 16.44 32.12 13.59
CA THR A 353 16.28 33.46 13.04
C THR A 353 17.45 34.33 13.49
N VAL A 354 18.38 34.64 12.60
CA VAL A 354 19.47 35.58 12.90
C VAL A 354 18.89 36.99 12.96
N ARG A 355 18.72 37.55 14.16
CA ARG A 355 18.52 39.01 14.32
C ARG A 355 19.80 39.70 13.86
N GLN A 356 19.78 40.34 12.70
CA GLN A 356 20.85 41.24 12.28
C GLN A 356 20.93 42.40 13.28
N LYS A 357 21.95 42.41 14.14
CA LYS A 357 22.33 43.62 14.86
C LYS A 357 22.91 44.60 13.84
N VAL A 358 22.12 45.59 13.45
CA VAL A 358 22.62 46.78 12.74
C VAL A 358 23.54 47.52 13.71
N VAL A 359 24.85 47.35 13.54
CA VAL A 359 25.85 48.16 14.25
C VAL A 359 25.85 49.55 13.61
N LYS A 360 25.13 50.51 14.20
CA LYS A 360 25.33 51.93 13.89
C LYS A 360 26.73 52.33 14.36
N LYS A 361 27.67 52.49 13.42
CA LYS A 361 28.96 53.17 13.66
C LYS A 361 28.64 54.62 14.05
N MET A 362 28.76 54.94 15.33
CA MET A 362 28.70 56.31 15.83
C MET A 362 30.02 56.98 15.51
N GLN A 363 30.05 57.84 14.48
CA GLN A 363 31.19 58.70 14.20
C GLN A 363 31.37 59.70 15.35
N ARG A 364 32.45 59.52 16.13
CA ARG A 364 32.96 60.55 17.04
C ARG A 364 33.52 61.70 16.20
N LYS A 365 32.80 62.81 16.10
CA LYS A 365 33.39 64.11 15.74
C LYS A 365 34.32 64.53 16.89
N ARG A 366 35.62 64.62 16.60
CA ARG A 366 36.55 65.39 17.44
C ARG A 366 36.24 66.88 17.20
N ARG A 367 36.08 67.60 18.31
CA ARG A 367 36.19 69.06 18.36
C ARG A 367 37.64 69.47 18.14
#